data_AF-A0AAD6X1X9-F1
#
_entry.id   AF-A0AAD6X1X9-F1
#
_cell.length_a   1.000
_cell.length_b   1.000
_cell.length_c   1.000
_cell.angle_alpha   90.00
_cell.angle_beta   90.00
_cell.angle_gamma   90.00
#
_symmetry.space_group_name_H-M   'P 1'
#
loop_
_entity.id
_entity.type
_entity.pdbx_description
1 polymer ?
#
loop_
_entity_poly.entity_id
_entity_poly.type
_entity_poly.pdbx_seq_one_letter_code
_entity_poly.pdbx_strand_id
1 'polypeptide(L)'
;MPRQPTPAEIRLNHISACLTITRSSLQLLADTLRISGLEAILNTTQSLLKLAQTIKQNKNSCNELMEQAHEVLVTIIGLYIRSDTGGDLAPSVLKHIANFTQTLHKIHTFVEAQQSGNKVKTFFRQGEMGALLKGCKAEVQQGLDFFQITNITDVKEMQQYVQARHQEVLEIIETLSSSDSASSVDDHILSENQQ
;
A
#
# COMPACT_ATOMS: atom_id res chain seq x y z
N MET A 1 -37.04 -22.00 -0.46
CA MET A 1 -36.56 -20.99 -1.44
C MET A 1 -35.29 -20.37 -0.89
N PRO A 2 -34.18 -20.30 -1.66
CA PRO A 2 -32.95 -19.65 -1.21
C PRO A 2 -33.19 -18.14 -1.04
N ARG A 3 -32.78 -17.59 0.12
CA ARG A 3 -32.85 -16.15 0.40
C ARG A 3 -31.83 -15.41 -0.46
N GLN A 4 -32.24 -14.34 -1.15
CA GLN A 4 -31.31 -13.48 -1.87
C GLN A 4 -30.38 -12.73 -0.89
N PRO A 5 -29.09 -12.59 -1.23
CA PRO A 5 -28.15 -11.86 -0.40
C PRO A 5 -28.47 -10.37 -0.39
N THR A 6 -28.31 -9.74 0.77
CA THR A 6 -28.48 -8.30 0.94
C THR A 6 -27.29 -7.52 0.35
N PRO A 7 -27.45 -6.24 -0.03
CA PRO A 7 -26.33 -5.43 -0.52
C PRO A 7 -25.12 -5.39 0.42
N ALA A 8 -25.37 -5.35 1.73
CA ALA A 8 -24.30 -5.39 2.74
C ALA A 8 -23.53 -6.71 2.76
N GLU A 9 -24.21 -7.84 2.47
CA GLU A 9 -23.57 -9.16 2.36
C GLU A 9 -22.75 -9.28 1.07
N ILE A 10 -23.25 -8.74 -0.04
CA ILE A 10 -22.50 -8.68 -1.30
C ILE A 10 -21.21 -7.87 -1.11
N ARG A 11 -21.30 -6.70 -0.48
CA ARG A 11 -20.15 -5.83 -0.19
C ARG A 11 -19.14 -6.52 0.74
N LEU A 12 -19.62 -7.21 1.78
CA LEU A 12 -18.77 -7.97 2.71
C LEU A 12 -18.04 -9.13 2.02
N ASN A 13 -18.72 -9.83 1.10
CA ASN A 13 -18.10 -10.88 0.28
C ASN A 13 -17.01 -10.31 -0.63
N HIS A 14 -17.25 -9.15 -1.24
CA HIS A 14 -16.26 -8.46 -2.06
C HIS A 14 -15.01 -8.08 -1.24
N ILE A 15 -15.20 -7.44 -0.08
CA ILE A 15 -14.10 -7.07 0.83
C ILE A 15 -13.32 -8.32 1.28
N SER A 16 -14.02 -9.42 1.57
CA SER A 16 -13.38 -10.68 1.95
C SER A 16 -12.49 -11.23 0.84
N ALA A 17 -12.92 -11.13 -0.42
CA ALA A 17 -12.09 -11.49 -1.57
C ALA A 17 -10.86 -10.59 -1.69
N CYS A 18 -11.03 -9.27 -1.55
CA CYS A 18 -9.94 -8.30 -1.55
C CYS A 18 -8.92 -8.61 -0.45
N LEU A 19 -9.36 -8.77 0.81
CA LEU A 19 -8.49 -9.13 1.94
C LEU A 19 -7.79 -10.47 1.75
N THR A 20 -8.40 -11.43 1.05
CA THR A 20 -7.75 -12.69 0.70
C THR A 20 -6.56 -12.46 -0.24
N ILE A 21 -6.74 -11.63 -1.27
CA ILE A 21 -5.66 -11.27 -2.19
C ILE A 21 -4.56 -10.52 -1.44
N THR A 22 -4.93 -9.50 -0.65
CA THR A 22 -3.99 -8.73 0.20
C THR A 22 -3.19 -9.61 1.13
N ARG A 23 -3.84 -10.57 1.81
CA ARG A 23 -3.17 -11.53 2.68
C ARG A 23 -2.15 -12.36 1.91
N SER A 24 -2.52 -12.87 0.74
CA SER A 24 -1.61 -13.66 -0.10
C SER A 24 -0.41 -12.82 -0.57
N SER A 25 -0.62 -11.56 -0.94
CA SER A 25 0.46 -10.64 -1.29
C SER A 25 1.39 -10.35 -0.10
N LEU A 26 0.83 -10.12 1.10
CA LEU A 26 1.62 -9.95 2.32
C LEU A 26 2.41 -11.21 2.67
N GLN A 27 1.83 -12.39 2.52
CA GLN A 27 2.53 -13.66 2.73
C GLN A 27 3.74 -13.76 1.80
N LEU A 28 3.56 -13.49 0.50
CA LEU A 28 4.64 -13.52 -0.47
C LEU A 28 5.76 -12.53 -0.12
N LEU A 29 5.41 -11.32 0.33
CA LEU A 29 6.37 -10.33 0.80
C LEU A 29 7.12 -10.78 2.06
N ALA A 30 6.42 -11.37 3.04
CA ALA A 30 7.05 -11.92 4.25
C ALA A 30 8.06 -13.01 3.89
N ASP A 31 7.68 -13.92 3.00
CA ASP A 31 8.51 -15.05 2.58
C ASP A 31 9.74 -14.59 1.78
N THR A 32 9.60 -13.53 0.99
CA THR A 32 10.66 -13.02 0.10
C THR A 32 11.63 -12.09 0.81
N LEU A 33 11.11 -11.16 1.62
CA LEU A 33 11.88 -10.03 2.15
C LEU A 33 12.23 -10.18 3.65
N ARG A 34 11.72 -11.21 4.34
CA ARG A 34 11.97 -11.48 5.78
C ARG A 34 11.78 -10.27 6.69
N ILE A 35 10.76 -9.46 6.41
CA ILE A 35 10.55 -8.18 7.07
C ILE A 35 9.87 -8.37 8.43
N SER A 36 10.55 -7.92 9.48
CA SER A 36 10.01 -7.90 10.84
C SER A 36 8.74 -7.06 10.93
N GLY A 37 7.68 -7.61 11.53
CA GLY A 37 6.41 -6.92 11.76
C GLY A 37 5.32 -7.22 10.72
N LEU A 38 5.68 -7.72 9.53
CA LEU A 38 4.68 -8.08 8.51
C LEU A 38 3.81 -9.28 8.95
N GLU A 39 4.38 -10.20 9.74
CA GLU A 39 3.67 -11.35 10.29
C GLU A 39 2.49 -10.94 11.19
N ALA A 40 2.67 -9.87 12.00
CA ALA A 40 1.60 -9.39 12.86
C ALA A 40 0.41 -8.88 12.02
N ILE A 41 0.70 -8.09 10.98
CA ILE A 41 -0.30 -7.59 10.04
C ILE A 41 -1.00 -8.75 9.32
N LEU A 42 -0.22 -9.72 8.82
CA LEU A 42 -0.73 -10.90 8.14
C LEU A 42 -1.70 -11.69 9.02
N ASN A 43 -1.31 -11.95 10.27
CA ASN A 43 -2.12 -12.69 11.24
C ASN A 43 -3.42 -11.94 11.56
N THR A 44 -3.36 -10.62 11.78
CA THR A 44 -4.56 -9.82 12.06
C THR A 44 -5.49 -9.76 10.84
N THR A 45 -4.95 -9.60 9.64
CA THR A 45 -5.72 -9.64 8.38
C THR A 45 -6.41 -10.99 8.19
N GLN A 46 -5.71 -12.10 8.47
CA GLN A 46 -6.31 -13.44 8.44
C GLN A 46 -7.46 -13.58 9.46
N SER A 47 -7.28 -13.06 10.67
CA SER A 47 -8.34 -13.08 11.68
C SER A 47 -9.54 -12.25 11.23
N LEU A 48 -9.34 -11.03 10.72
CA LEU A 48 -10.40 -10.18 10.17
C LEU A 48 -11.19 -10.87 9.04
N LEU A 49 -10.51 -11.59 8.16
CA LEU A 49 -11.15 -12.37 7.10
C LEU A 49 -12.09 -13.45 7.67
N LYS A 50 -11.69 -14.14 8.73
CA LYS A 50 -12.55 -15.12 9.42
C LYS A 50 -13.74 -14.42 10.09
N LEU A 51 -13.50 -13.27 10.72
CA LEU A 51 -14.57 -12.52 11.39
C LEU A 51 -15.60 -11.97 10.40
N ALA A 52 -15.19 -11.50 9.21
CA ALA A 52 -16.07 -10.94 8.18
C ALA A 52 -17.27 -11.85 7.89
N GLN A 53 -17.05 -13.15 7.76
CA GLN A 53 -18.10 -14.11 7.41
C GLN A 53 -19.14 -14.33 8.53
N THR A 54 -18.85 -13.87 9.76
CA THR A 54 -19.67 -14.15 10.94
C THR A 54 -20.32 -12.89 11.53
N ILE A 55 -20.15 -11.72 10.88
CA ILE A 55 -20.71 -10.45 11.32
C ILE A 55 -22.24 -10.50 11.26
N LYS A 56 -22.89 -10.26 12.41
CA LYS A 56 -24.36 -10.25 12.52
C LYS A 56 -24.93 -8.84 12.69
N GLN A 57 -24.16 -7.93 13.27
CA GLN A 57 -24.58 -6.57 13.60
C GLN A 57 -23.69 -5.53 12.91
N ASN A 58 -24.22 -4.32 12.71
CA ASN A 58 -23.46 -3.17 12.20
C ASN A 58 -22.65 -3.45 10.92
N LYS A 59 -23.18 -4.31 10.03
CA LYS A 59 -22.50 -4.75 8.80
C LYS A 59 -21.93 -3.60 7.97
N ASN A 60 -22.67 -2.49 7.85
CA ASN A 60 -22.22 -1.32 7.08
C ASN A 60 -20.97 -0.68 7.69
N SER A 61 -20.96 -0.45 9.00
CA SER A 61 -19.79 0.13 9.68
C SER A 61 -18.58 -0.80 9.66
N CYS A 62 -18.79 -2.11 9.77
CA CYS A 62 -17.72 -3.09 9.60
C CYS A 62 -17.19 -3.08 8.17
N ASN A 63 -18.06 -3.06 7.16
CA ASN A 63 -17.66 -3.00 5.74
C ASN A 63 -16.80 -1.77 5.48
N GLU A 64 -17.28 -0.58 5.87
CA GLU A 64 -16.53 0.68 5.70
C GLU A 64 -15.16 0.62 6.37
N LEU A 65 -15.09 0.12 7.60
CA LEU A 65 -13.84 0.07 8.36
C LEU A 65 -12.85 -0.94 7.75
N MET A 66 -13.34 -2.08 7.27
CA MET A 66 -12.52 -3.10 6.62
C MET A 66 -12.05 -2.65 5.22
N GLU A 67 -12.85 -1.88 4.48
CA GLU A 67 -12.45 -1.27 3.20
C GLU A 67 -11.32 -0.27 3.41
N GLN A 68 -11.48 0.66 4.34
CA GLN A 68 -10.43 1.66 4.62
C GLN A 68 -9.14 0.99 5.12
N ALA A 69 -9.25 -0.04 5.97
CA ALA A 69 -8.09 -0.82 6.41
C ALA A 69 -7.43 -1.55 5.23
N HIS A 70 -8.22 -2.11 4.31
CA HIS A 70 -7.71 -2.74 3.09
C HIS A 70 -6.93 -1.73 2.23
N GLU A 71 -7.42 -0.51 2.05
CA GLU A 71 -6.71 0.54 1.30
C GLU A 71 -5.33 0.85 1.90
N VAL A 72 -5.24 0.95 3.23
CA VAL A 72 -3.95 1.12 3.91
C VAL A 72 -3.03 -0.09 3.67
N LEU A 73 -3.55 -1.32 3.78
CA LEU A 73 -2.79 -2.54 3.54
C LEU A 73 -2.23 -2.60 2.12
N VAL A 74 -3.03 -2.25 1.12
CA VAL A 74 -2.59 -2.17 -0.29
C VAL A 74 -1.47 -1.14 -0.44
N THR A 75 -1.58 -0.02 0.27
CA THR A 75 -0.55 1.01 0.24
C THR A 75 0.76 0.52 0.86
N ILE A 76 0.69 -0.17 2.00
CA ILE A 76 1.85 -0.81 2.65
C ILE A 76 2.51 -1.84 1.71
N ILE A 77 1.72 -2.69 1.04
CA ILE A 77 2.23 -3.63 0.02
C ILE A 77 2.97 -2.86 -1.08
N GLY A 78 2.38 -1.78 -1.57
CA GLY A 78 2.98 -0.94 -2.62
C GLY A 78 4.29 -0.29 -2.21
N LEU A 79 4.51 0.00 -0.93
CA LEU A 79 5.79 0.51 -0.41
C LEU A 79 6.87 -0.57 -0.45
N TYR A 80 6.56 -1.79 0.01
CA TYR A 80 7.51 -2.90 0.00
C TYR A 80 7.87 -3.39 -1.40
N ILE A 81 6.95 -3.28 -2.36
CA ILE A 81 7.24 -3.59 -3.76
C ILE A 81 8.19 -2.55 -4.36
N ARG A 82 8.05 -1.27 -3.97
CA ARG A 82 8.83 -0.16 -4.54
C ARG A 82 10.20 0.04 -3.92
N SER A 83 10.42 -0.41 -2.69
CA SER A 83 11.70 -0.23 -1.98
C SER A 83 12.84 -1.13 -2.50
N ASP A 84 12.84 -1.45 -3.80
CA ASP A 84 13.79 -2.27 -4.57
C ASP A 84 14.63 -3.22 -3.71
N THR A 85 14.20 -4.49 -3.63
CA THR A 85 15.10 -5.64 -3.35
C THR A 85 16.06 -5.52 -2.17
N GLY A 86 15.59 -5.05 -1.01
CA GLY A 86 16.30 -5.21 0.27
C GLY A 86 16.76 -3.94 0.98
N GLY A 87 16.33 -2.76 0.53
CA GLY A 87 16.45 -1.54 1.32
C GLY A 87 15.52 -1.56 2.53
N ASP A 88 16.05 -1.27 3.72
CA ASP A 88 15.23 -1.08 4.92
C ASP A 88 14.29 0.13 4.74
N LEU A 89 13.02 -0.03 5.11
CA LEU A 89 12.09 1.10 5.15
C LEU A 89 12.57 2.15 6.15
N ALA A 90 12.34 3.43 5.83
CA ALA A 90 12.66 4.52 6.75
C ALA A 90 12.00 4.30 8.13
N PRO A 91 12.67 4.63 9.26
CA PRO A 91 12.14 4.41 10.60
C PRO A 91 10.78 5.06 10.85
N SER A 92 10.50 6.21 10.21
CA SER A 92 9.20 6.87 10.25
C SER A 92 8.10 5.99 9.66
N VAL A 93 8.34 5.38 8.51
CA VAL A 93 7.42 4.46 7.84
C VAL A 93 7.16 3.23 8.71
N LEU A 94 8.21 2.62 9.27
CA LEU A 94 8.08 1.48 10.17
C LEU A 94 7.23 1.81 11.41
N LYS A 95 7.40 3.01 11.99
CA LYS A 95 6.57 3.48 13.10
C LYS A 95 5.08 3.58 12.70
N HIS A 96 4.79 4.09 11.51
CA HIS A 96 3.41 4.17 11.01
C HIS A 96 2.81 2.79 10.73
N ILE A 97 3.60 1.84 10.21
CA ILE A 97 3.19 0.44 10.03
C ILE A 97 2.88 -0.21 11.39
N ALA A 98 3.71 0.02 12.41
CA ALA A 98 3.47 -0.49 13.76
C ALA A 98 2.20 0.10 14.38
N ASN A 99 1.98 1.41 14.25
CA ASN A 99 0.75 2.07 14.70
C ASN A 99 -0.48 1.48 14.01
N PHE A 100 -0.42 1.30 12.68
CA PHE A 100 -1.50 0.71 11.91
C PHE A 100 -1.76 -0.75 12.32
N THR A 101 -0.73 -1.51 12.67
CA THR A 101 -0.88 -2.87 13.20
C THR A 101 -1.71 -2.88 14.50
N GLN A 102 -1.49 -1.91 15.39
CA GLN A 102 -2.32 -1.73 16.59
C GLN A 102 -3.75 -1.34 16.23
N THR A 103 -3.94 -0.48 15.23
CA THR A 103 -5.26 -0.12 14.71
C THR A 103 -6.00 -1.34 14.15
N LEU A 104 -5.33 -2.22 13.40
CA LEU A 104 -5.93 -3.49 12.93
C LEU A 104 -6.40 -4.38 14.09
N HIS A 105 -5.68 -4.42 15.21
CA HIS A 105 -6.12 -5.16 16.40
C HIS A 105 -7.37 -4.53 17.05
N LYS A 106 -7.47 -3.19 17.07
CA LYS A 106 -8.69 -2.50 17.53
C LYS A 106 -9.87 -2.77 16.61
N ILE A 107 -9.65 -2.75 15.30
CA ILE A 107 -10.66 -3.12 14.29
C ILE A 107 -11.12 -4.56 14.51
N HIS A 108 -10.18 -5.50 14.71
CA HIS A 108 -10.50 -6.89 15.03
C HIS A 108 -11.41 -6.99 16.26
N THR A 109 -11.04 -6.33 17.35
CA THR A 109 -11.82 -6.31 18.60
C THR A 109 -13.23 -5.74 18.37
N PHE A 110 -13.34 -4.65 17.59
CA PHE A 110 -14.63 -4.07 17.24
C PHE A 110 -15.50 -5.03 16.42
N VAL A 111 -14.93 -5.65 15.38
CA VAL A 111 -15.64 -6.58 14.48
C VAL A 111 -16.06 -7.85 15.22
N GLU A 112 -15.19 -8.39 16.08
CA GLU A 112 -15.48 -9.54 16.93
C GLU A 112 -16.68 -9.28 17.84
N ALA A 113 -16.77 -8.09 18.45
CA ALA A 113 -17.91 -7.69 19.26
C ALA A 113 -19.24 -7.72 18.48
N GLN A 114 -19.20 -7.53 17.15
CA GLN A 114 -20.39 -7.56 16.27
C GLN A 114 -20.88 -8.98 15.92
N GLN A 115 -20.17 -10.03 16.34
CA GLN A 115 -20.61 -11.42 16.14
C GLN A 115 -21.60 -11.89 17.21
N SER A 116 -21.51 -11.32 18.41
CA SER A 116 -22.33 -11.74 19.54
C SER A 116 -23.76 -11.19 19.40
N GLY A 117 -24.73 -12.08 19.29
CA GLY A 117 -26.16 -11.72 19.19
C GLY A 117 -26.78 -11.29 20.53
N ASN A 118 -25.99 -11.22 21.62
CA ASN A 118 -26.48 -10.93 22.96
C ASN A 118 -26.77 -9.44 23.15
N LYS A 119 -27.97 -9.04 22.72
CA LYS A 119 -28.50 -7.66 22.75
C LYS A 119 -28.31 -6.94 24.10
N VAL A 120 -28.35 -7.67 25.22
CA VAL A 120 -28.18 -7.09 26.56
C VAL A 120 -26.75 -6.60 26.80
N LYS A 121 -25.73 -7.36 26.39
CA LYS A 121 -24.31 -6.91 26.46
C LYS A 121 -24.04 -5.79 25.45
N THR A 122 -24.71 -5.82 24.30
CA THR A 122 -24.57 -4.80 23.26
C THR A 122 -25.09 -3.44 23.74
N PHE A 123 -26.20 -3.39 24.48
CA PHE A 123 -26.81 -2.13 24.92
C PHE A 123 -25.92 -1.36 25.92
N PHE A 124 -25.38 -2.05 26.93
CA PHE A 124 -24.45 -1.44 27.89
C PHE A 124 -23.13 -0.98 27.27
N ARG A 125 -22.75 -1.51 26.10
CA ARG A 125 -21.50 -1.21 25.40
C ARG A 125 -21.64 -0.25 24.22
N GLN A 126 -22.84 0.27 23.92
CA GLN A 126 -23.03 1.10 22.73
C GLN A 126 -22.14 2.35 22.73
N GLY A 127 -21.99 3.02 23.87
CA GLY A 127 -21.11 4.19 23.99
C GLY A 127 -19.63 3.84 23.75
N GLU A 128 -19.15 2.76 24.37
CA GLU A 128 -17.77 2.26 24.20
C GLU A 128 -17.50 1.85 22.75
N MET A 129 -18.44 1.14 22.11
CA MET A 129 -18.30 0.71 20.71
C MET A 129 -18.35 1.87 19.73
N GLY A 130 -19.17 2.89 20.01
CA GLY A 130 -19.18 4.12 19.22
C GLY A 130 -17.85 4.88 19.30
N ALA A 131 -17.29 5.01 20.50
CA ALA A 131 -15.97 5.62 20.70
C ALA A 131 -14.86 4.79 20.03
N LEU A 132 -14.90 3.47 20.15
CA LEU A 132 -13.95 2.56 19.52
C LEU A 132 -14.00 2.66 17.99
N LEU A 133 -15.20 2.64 17.39
CA LEU A 133 -15.38 2.80 15.95
C LEU A 133 -14.84 4.15 15.46
N LYS A 134 -15.17 5.24 16.17
CA LYS A 134 -14.67 6.59 15.84
C LYS A 134 -13.14 6.65 15.91
N GLY A 135 -12.56 6.07 16.96
CA GLY A 135 -11.10 5.96 17.11
C GLY A 135 -10.46 5.17 15.99
N CYS A 136 -11.00 3.99 15.65
CA CYS A 136 -10.51 3.18 14.53
C CYS A 136 -10.57 3.95 13.21
N LYS A 137 -11.70 4.60 12.89
CA LYS A 137 -11.83 5.42 11.67
C LYS A 137 -10.80 6.54 11.61
N ALA A 138 -10.57 7.25 12.72
CA ALA A 138 -9.58 8.32 12.78
C ALA A 138 -8.15 7.80 12.57
N GLU A 139 -7.79 6.68 13.21
CA GLU A 139 -6.46 6.07 13.08
C GLU A 139 -6.21 5.49 11.68
N VAL A 140 -7.23 4.87 11.06
CA VAL A 140 -7.14 4.39 9.68
C VAL A 140 -6.98 5.56 8.71
N GLN A 141 -7.77 6.63 8.88
CA GLN A 141 -7.64 7.82 8.04
C GLN A 141 -6.25 8.46 8.18
N GLN A 142 -5.72 8.56 9.38
CA GLN A 142 -4.36 9.03 9.61
C GLN A 142 -3.32 8.17 8.88
N GLY A 143 -3.51 6.84 8.86
CA GLY A 143 -2.68 5.92 8.09
C GLY A 143 -2.76 6.19 6.60
N LEU A 144 -3.98 6.34 6.05
CA LEU A 144 -4.21 6.66 4.64
C LEU A 144 -3.51 7.97 4.25
N ASP A 145 -3.74 9.03 5.02
CA ASP A 145 -3.17 10.35 4.75
C ASP A 145 -1.64 10.28 4.72
N PHE A 146 -1.02 9.61 5.69
CA PHE A 146 0.42 9.43 5.75
C PHE A 146 0.96 8.68 4.53
N PHE A 147 0.43 7.49 4.25
CA PHE A 147 0.98 6.64 3.19
C PHE A 147 0.66 7.16 1.78
N GLN A 148 -0.45 7.89 1.60
CA GLN A 148 -0.73 8.59 0.34
C GLN A 148 0.28 9.70 0.09
N ILE A 149 0.64 10.49 1.12
CA ILE A 149 1.68 11.52 1.00
C ILE A 149 3.03 10.90 0.67
N THR A 150 3.42 9.81 1.35
CA THR A 150 4.67 9.10 1.06
C THR A 150 4.73 8.64 -0.40
N ASN A 151 3.65 8.05 -0.91
CA ASN A 151 3.58 7.63 -2.31
C ASN A 151 3.71 8.79 -3.32
N ILE A 152 3.21 9.99 -2.99
CA ILE A 152 3.32 11.16 -3.87
C ILE A 152 4.75 11.70 -3.89
N THR A 153 5.43 11.70 -2.75
CA THR A 153 6.83 12.14 -2.65
C THR A 153 7.73 11.25 -3.50
N ASP A 154 7.57 9.92 -3.43
CA ASP A 154 8.34 8.98 -4.24
C ASP A 154 8.13 9.19 -5.76
N VAL A 155 6.90 9.53 -6.19
CA VAL A 155 6.62 9.82 -7.61
C VAL A 155 7.33 11.10 -8.06
N LYS A 156 7.39 12.13 -7.21
CA LYS A 156 8.10 13.37 -7.54
C LYS A 156 9.61 13.15 -7.61
N GLU A 157 10.16 12.41 -6.67
CA GLU A 157 11.59 12.05 -6.67
C GLU A 157 11.93 11.21 -7.91
N MET A 158 11.07 10.25 -8.29
CA MET A 158 11.24 9.48 -9.52
C MET A 158 11.17 10.37 -10.77
N GLN A 159 10.23 11.33 -10.84
CA GLN A 159 10.16 12.28 -11.96
C GLN A 159 11.42 13.13 -12.07
N GLN A 160 11.96 13.60 -10.95
CA GLN A 160 13.21 14.36 -10.91
C GLN A 160 14.40 13.50 -11.35
N TYR A 161 14.48 12.25 -10.89
CA TYR A 161 15.51 11.30 -11.32
C TYR A 161 15.45 11.02 -12.83
N VAL A 162 14.25 10.78 -13.37
CA VAL A 162 14.04 10.56 -14.81
C VAL A 162 14.42 11.80 -15.62
N GLN A 163 14.06 13.00 -15.16
CA GLN A 163 14.49 14.25 -15.80
C GLN A 163 16.01 14.42 -15.79
N ALA A 164 16.67 14.15 -14.66
CA ALA A 164 18.12 14.25 -14.56
C ALA A 164 18.82 13.26 -15.50
N ARG A 165 18.34 12.01 -15.57
CA ARG A 165 18.85 11.01 -16.52
C ARG A 165 18.60 11.37 -17.97
N HIS A 166 17.42 11.93 -18.27
CA HIS A 166 17.13 12.40 -19.61
C HIS A 166 18.09 13.51 -20.04
N GLN A 167 18.38 14.45 -19.14
CA GLN A 167 19.34 15.52 -19.41
C GLN A 167 20.76 14.99 -19.65
N GLU A 168 21.21 14.03 -18.83
CA GLU A 168 22.50 13.36 -19.00
C GLU A 168 22.60 12.65 -20.36
N VAL A 169 21.54 11.97 -20.79
CA VAL A 169 21.48 11.33 -22.12
C VAL A 169 21.55 12.35 -23.24
N LEU A 170 20.87 13.50 -23.11
CA LEU A 170 20.94 14.57 -24.12
C LEU A 170 22.35 15.17 -24.23
N GLU A 171 23.04 15.37 -23.11
CA GLU A 171 24.43 15.86 -23.10
C GLU A 171 25.40 14.87 -23.76
N ILE A 172 25.20 13.57 -23.56
CA ILE A 172 25.97 12.52 -24.26
C ILE A 172 25.69 12.55 -25.77
N ILE A 173 24.44 12.72 -26.19
CA ILE A 173 24.10 12.81 -27.63
C ILE A 173 24.72 14.06 -28.26
N GLU A 174 24.71 15.20 -27.56
CA GLU A 174 25.28 16.46 -28.05
C GLU A 174 26.81 16.38 -28.17
N THR A 175 27.48 15.77 -27.20
CA THR A 175 28.93 15.52 -27.27
C THR A 175 29.31 14.59 -28.42
N LEU A 176 28.55 13.52 -28.65
CA LEU A 176 28.77 12.60 -29.79
C LEU A 176 28.53 13.30 -31.15
N SER A 177 27.47 14.10 -31.26
CA SER A 177 27.14 14.84 -32.48
C SER A 177 28.19 15.93 -32.81
N SER A 178 28.79 16.51 -31.78
CA SER A 178 29.85 17.50 -31.91
C SER A 178 31.19 16.86 -32.31
N SER A 179 31.47 15.63 -31.86
CA SER A 179 32.68 14.90 -32.24
C SER A 179 32.68 14.39 -33.68
N ASP A 180 31.53 14.00 -34.23
CA ASP A 180 31.43 13.56 -35.63
C ASP A 180 31.70 14.71 -36.63
N SER A 181 31.36 15.94 -36.24
CA SER A 181 31.59 17.15 -37.05
C SER A 181 33.06 17.58 -37.12
N ALA A 182 33.93 17.05 -36.25
CA ALA A 182 35.36 17.38 -36.19
C ALA A 182 36.25 16.42 -37.01
N SER A 183 35.70 15.32 -37.56
CA SER A 183 36.47 14.32 -38.32
C SER A 183 36.56 14.58 -39.84
N SER A 184 36.02 15.70 -40.34
CA SER A 184 35.90 16.03 -41.77
C SER A 184 36.96 17.02 -42.30
N VAL A 185 38.05 17.24 -41.56
CA VAL A 185 39.13 18.17 -41.97
C VAL A 185 40.48 17.47 -41.91
N ASP A 186 40.69 16.45 -42.75
CA ASP A 186 42.05 15.92 -43.01
C ASP A 186 42.13 15.08 -44.30
N ASP A 187 41.54 15.57 -45.40
CA ASP A 187 41.63 14.88 -46.71
C ASP A 187 42.01 15.78 -47.89
N HIS A 188 42.62 16.96 -47.64
CA HIS A 188 42.95 17.90 -48.72
C HIS A 188 44.41 18.38 -48.82
N ILE A 189 45.39 17.67 -48.25
CA ILE A 189 46.82 18.02 -48.39
C ILE A 189 47.65 16.80 -48.83
N LEU A 190 47.41 16.23 -50.02
CA LEU A 190 48.33 15.22 -50.59
C LEU A 190 48.35 15.16 -52.14
N SER A 191 47.98 16.23 -52.84
CA SER A 191 47.97 16.26 -54.32
C SER A 191 48.60 17.52 -54.94
N GLU A 192 49.74 17.95 -54.41
CA GLU A 192 50.67 18.85 -55.12
C GLU A 192 52.11 18.39 -54.84
N ASN A 193 52.59 17.37 -55.56
CA ASN A 193 54.02 17.12 -55.83
C ASN A 193 54.20 15.85 -56.66
N GLN A 194 53.88 15.91 -57.96
CA GLN A 194 54.58 15.09 -58.94
C GLN A 194 54.88 15.95 -60.17
N GLN A 195 56.18 16.19 -60.33
CA GLN A 195 56.86 16.64 -61.55
C GLN A 195 56.79 15.59 -62.65
#